data_AF-A0A5C6NHW6-F1
#
_entry.id   AF-A0A5C6NHW6-F1
#
_cell.length_a   1.000
_cell.length_b   1.000
_cell.length_c   1.000
_cell.angle_alpha   90.00
_cell.angle_beta   90.00
_cell.angle_gamma   90.00
#
_symmetry.space_group_name_H-M   'P 1'
#
loop_
_entity.id
_entity.type
_entity.pdbx_description
1 polymer ?
#
loop_
_entity_poly.entity_id
_entity_poly.type
_entity_poly.pdbx_seq_one_letter_code
_entity_poly.pdbx_strand_id
1 'polypeptide(L)'
;MLLSLLRDNNYIKDFPQLADGLMVIPLPVEEQCRGVLSEPLPNLQLLTGDAQFSEAVGYPMVQRWRVRSNLYRVKLSSITLSTGFSKVLKTLSAGSTREELLAFLQQYGSHYVSEALYGSELSCSIYFPSKKVQQQLWLQYQKGERTQ
;
A
#
# COMPACT_ATOMS: atom_id res chain seq x y z
N MET A 1 16.82 13.62 -3.55
CA MET A 1 16.80 14.40 -2.28
C MET A 1 17.81 13.81 -1.30
N LEU A 2 17.70 12.52 -1.00
CA LEU A 2 18.71 11.77 -0.24
C LEU A 2 19.82 11.27 -1.14
N LEU A 3 21.02 11.11 -0.58
CA LEU A 3 22.17 10.51 -1.24
C LEU A 3 22.08 8.99 -1.11
N SER A 4 22.25 8.28 -2.23
CA SER A 4 22.36 6.82 -2.25
C SER A 4 23.83 6.45 -2.37
N LEU A 5 24.40 5.90 -1.30
CA LEU A 5 25.75 5.34 -1.28
C LEU A 5 25.68 3.82 -1.09
N LEU A 6 26.74 3.12 -1.49
CA LEU A 6 26.89 1.66 -1.33
C LEU A 6 28.22 1.36 -0.62
N ARG A 7 28.51 2.07 0.46
CA ARG A 7 29.74 1.90 1.24
C ARG A 7 29.55 0.87 2.34
N ASP A 8 28.36 0.76 2.90
CA ASP A 8 28.01 -0.21 3.91
C ASP A 8 27.64 -1.54 3.25
N ASN A 9 28.08 -2.66 3.84
CA ASN A 9 27.73 -4.01 3.39
C ASN A 9 26.29 -4.36 3.81
N ASN A 10 25.32 -3.60 3.33
CA ASN A 10 23.91 -3.77 3.62
C ASN A 10 23.29 -4.79 2.65
N TYR A 11 23.28 -6.06 3.05
CA TYR A 11 22.77 -7.17 2.25
C TYR A 11 21.54 -7.80 2.91
N ILE A 12 20.56 -8.14 2.07
CA ILE A 12 19.42 -8.97 2.43
C ILE A 12 19.48 -10.22 1.58
N LYS A 13 19.03 -11.33 2.15
CA LYS A 13 18.91 -12.62 1.46
C LYS A 13 18.24 -12.42 0.09
N ASP A 14 18.89 -12.92 -0.95
CA ASP A 14 18.41 -12.95 -2.34
C ASP A 14 18.31 -11.57 -3.05
N PHE A 15 18.81 -10.48 -2.43
CA PHE A 15 18.84 -9.13 -3.02
C PHE A 15 20.26 -8.60 -3.23
N PRO A 16 20.47 -7.71 -4.22
CA PRO A 16 21.72 -6.97 -4.36
C PRO A 16 21.94 -6.01 -3.18
N GLN A 17 23.15 -5.46 -3.10
CA GLN A 17 23.53 -4.49 -2.07
C GLN A 17 22.56 -3.30 -2.05
N LEU A 18 22.06 -2.97 -0.86
CA LEU A 18 21.15 -1.85 -0.64
C LEU A 18 21.91 -0.58 -0.29
N ALA A 19 21.24 0.56 -0.50
CA ALA A 19 21.81 1.85 -0.14
C ALA A 19 22.08 1.95 1.37
N ASP A 20 23.16 2.66 1.70
CA ASP A 20 23.55 2.96 3.07
C ASP A 20 22.43 3.70 3.82
N GLY A 21 22.28 3.41 5.12
CA GLY A 21 21.25 4.04 5.95
C GLY A 21 19.83 3.52 5.75
N LEU A 22 19.60 2.51 4.89
CA LEU A 22 18.35 1.76 4.83
C LEU A 22 18.40 0.54 5.74
N MET A 23 17.50 0.48 6.72
CA MET A 23 17.28 -0.71 7.54
C MET A 23 16.05 -1.45 7.02
N VAL A 24 16.23 -2.72 6.68
CA VAL A 24 15.13 -3.55 6.17
C VAL A 24 14.91 -4.73 7.09
N ILE A 25 13.67 -4.88 7.54
CA ILE A 25 13.28 -5.86 8.55
C ILE A 25 12.16 -6.72 7.95
N PRO A 26 12.38 -8.03 7.72
CA PRO A 26 11.30 -8.92 7.30
C PRO A 26 10.23 -9.00 8.40
N LEU A 27 8.96 -8.98 8.01
CA LEU A 27 7.87 -9.13 8.98
C LEU A 27 7.81 -10.56 9.56
N PRO A 28 7.27 -10.74 10.78
CA PRO A 28 7.07 -12.04 11.41
C PRO A 28 6.27 -13.00 10.53
N VAL A 29 6.49 -14.30 10.69
CA VAL A 29 5.91 -15.34 9.80
C VAL A 29 4.39 -15.34 9.83
N GLU A 30 3.80 -14.90 10.93
CA GLU A 30 2.36 -14.81 11.15
C GLU A 30 1.70 -13.73 10.27
N GLU A 31 2.49 -12.73 9.86
CA GLU A 31 2.06 -11.68 8.93
C GLU A 31 2.43 -12.01 7.47
N GLN A 32 3.33 -12.96 7.24
CA GLN A 32 3.73 -13.40 5.91
C GLN A 32 2.67 -14.33 5.31
N CYS A 33 2.37 -14.13 4.02
CA CYS A 33 1.42 -14.95 3.25
C CYS A 33 0.01 -15.04 3.88
N ARG A 34 -0.41 -13.97 4.58
CA ARG A 34 -1.71 -13.93 5.26
C ARG A 34 -2.79 -13.39 4.33
N GLY A 35 -3.86 -14.17 4.18
CA GLY A 35 -5.10 -13.77 3.52
C GLY A 35 -6.09 -13.15 4.49
N VAL A 36 -6.72 -12.04 4.10
CA VAL A 36 -7.80 -11.40 4.83
C VAL A 36 -8.98 -11.22 3.88
N LEU A 37 -10.13 -11.77 4.26
CA LEU A 37 -11.40 -11.55 3.60
C LEU A 37 -12.15 -10.44 4.35
N SER A 38 -12.56 -9.39 3.64
CA SER A 38 -13.34 -8.30 4.24
C SER A 38 -14.78 -8.73 4.49
N GLU A 39 -15.50 -7.97 5.31
CA GLU A 39 -16.96 -8.09 5.36
C GLU A 39 -17.59 -7.74 4.01
N PRO A 40 -18.74 -8.35 3.65
CA PRO A 40 -19.47 -8.04 2.43
C PRO A 40 -20.16 -6.67 2.56
N LEU A 41 -19.95 -5.79 1.58
CA LEU A 41 -20.53 -4.44 1.54
C LEU A 41 -21.33 -4.22 0.24
N PRO A 42 -22.35 -3.33 0.22
CA PRO A 42 -23.01 -2.96 -1.02
C PRO A 42 -22.03 -2.34 -2.02
N ASN A 43 -22.18 -2.68 -3.30
CA ASN A 43 -21.32 -2.13 -4.35
C ASN A 43 -21.76 -0.69 -4.70
N LEU A 44 -21.16 0.29 -4.03
CA LEU A 44 -21.48 1.71 -4.19
C LEU A 44 -21.36 2.21 -5.63
N GLN A 45 -20.45 1.63 -6.44
CA GLN A 45 -20.28 2.03 -7.84
C GLN A 45 -21.52 1.73 -8.70
N LEU A 46 -22.28 0.70 -8.33
CA LEU A 46 -23.54 0.34 -9.00
C LEU A 46 -24.75 1.06 -8.43
N LEU A 47 -24.57 1.84 -7.35
CA LEU A 47 -25.61 2.62 -6.69
C LEU A 47 -25.50 4.11 -7.00
N THR A 48 -24.43 4.53 -7.68
CA THR A 48 -24.24 5.90 -8.17
C THR A 48 -24.64 6.00 -9.64
N GLY A 49 -25.46 6.99 -10.00
CA GLY A 49 -25.95 7.21 -11.37
C GLY A 49 -27.28 6.50 -11.65
N ASP A 50 -27.48 6.02 -12.88
CA ASP A 50 -28.68 5.28 -13.28
C ASP A 50 -28.63 3.82 -12.79
N ALA A 51 -28.81 3.65 -11.48
CA ALA A 51 -28.74 2.37 -10.82
C ALA A 51 -29.90 1.46 -11.24
N GLN A 52 -29.60 0.41 -11.99
CA GLN A 52 -30.54 -0.63 -12.36
C GLN A 52 -30.31 -1.85 -11.44
N PHE A 53 -31.11 -1.96 -10.38
CA PHE A 53 -31.11 -3.14 -9.51
C PHE A 53 -32.55 -3.61 -9.25
N SER A 54 -32.71 -4.91 -9.05
CA SER A 54 -34.01 -5.49 -8.69
C SER A 54 -34.23 -5.34 -7.18
N GLU A 55 -35.27 -4.62 -6.79
CA GLU A 55 -35.65 -4.43 -5.38
C GLU A 55 -35.92 -5.77 -4.67
N ALA A 56 -36.53 -6.73 -5.38
CA ALA A 56 -36.80 -8.08 -4.87
C ALA A 56 -35.51 -8.88 -4.58
N VAL A 57 -34.44 -8.60 -5.32
CA VAL A 57 -33.12 -9.25 -5.17
C VAL A 57 -32.25 -8.50 -4.15
N GLY A 58 -32.48 -7.19 -3.99
CA GLY A 58 -31.73 -6.32 -3.10
C GLY A 58 -30.45 -5.78 -3.74
N TYR A 59 -29.65 -5.07 -2.95
CA TYR A 59 -28.44 -4.42 -3.47
C TYR A 59 -27.35 -5.43 -3.88
N PRO A 60 -26.63 -5.18 -4.99
CA PRO A 60 -25.45 -5.95 -5.34
C PRO A 60 -24.37 -5.76 -4.29
N MET A 61 -23.65 -6.83 -3.96
CA MET A 61 -22.63 -6.82 -2.91
C MET A 61 -21.24 -7.03 -3.50
N VAL A 62 -20.23 -6.50 -2.83
CA VAL A 62 -18.82 -6.72 -3.12
C VAL A 62 -18.10 -7.12 -1.84
N GLN A 63 -17.21 -8.10 -1.95
CA GLN A 63 -16.35 -8.56 -0.86
C GLN A 63 -14.90 -8.60 -1.36
N ARG A 64 -13.97 -8.06 -0.57
CA ARG A 64 -12.56 -7.98 -0.96
C ARG A 64 -11.75 -9.04 -0.26
N TRP A 65 -10.99 -9.80 -1.03
CA TRP A 65 -10.00 -10.71 -0.52
C TRP A 65 -8.61 -10.15 -0.83
N ARG A 66 -7.77 -10.03 0.20
CA ARG A 66 -6.40 -9.52 0.08
C ARG A 66 -5.44 -10.53 0.67
N VAL A 67 -4.41 -10.88 -0.08
CA VAL A 67 -3.29 -11.68 0.41
C VAL A 67 -2.03 -10.83 0.33
N ARG A 68 -1.31 -10.74 1.45
CA ARG A 68 -0.01 -10.08 1.50
C ARG A 68 1.08 -11.10 1.77
N SER A 69 2.15 -11.05 0.99
CA SER A 69 3.29 -11.95 1.09
C SER A 69 4.59 -11.19 0.86
N ASN A 70 5.71 -11.81 1.25
CA ASN A 70 7.05 -11.27 1.05
C ASN A 70 7.21 -9.84 1.63
N LEU A 71 6.72 -9.65 2.86
CA LEU A 71 6.62 -8.34 3.49
C LEU A 71 7.92 -7.93 4.19
N TYR A 72 8.37 -6.71 3.90
CA TYR A 72 9.53 -6.08 4.49
C TYR A 72 9.21 -4.67 4.96
N ARG A 73 9.50 -4.39 6.23
CA ARG A 73 9.47 -3.05 6.78
C ARG A 73 10.80 -2.37 6.51
N VAL A 74 10.79 -1.32 5.73
CA VAL A 74 11.97 -0.54 5.36
C VAL A 74 11.93 0.78 6.13
N LYS A 75 13.00 1.07 6.87
CA LYS A 75 13.18 2.30 7.64
C LYS A 75 14.46 3.00 7.20
N LEU A 76 14.42 4.32 7.06
CA LEU A 76 15.64 5.12 6.95
C LEU A 76 16.22 5.33 8.36
N SER A 77 17.37 4.72 8.66
CA SER A 77 18.07 4.85 9.93
C SER A 77 19.06 6.01 9.96
N SER A 78 19.62 6.37 8.80
CA SER A 78 20.54 7.50 8.65
C SER A 78 20.25 8.23 7.34
N ILE A 79 20.35 9.56 7.38
CA ILE A 79 19.98 10.45 6.27
C ILE A 79 21.20 11.29 5.90
N THR A 80 21.69 11.10 4.68
CA THR A 80 22.64 12.02 4.05
C THR A 80 21.94 12.73 2.90
N LEU A 81 21.94 14.07 2.90
CA LEU A 81 21.34 14.85 1.81
C LEU A 81 22.21 14.76 0.55
N SER A 82 21.56 14.70 -0.61
CA SER A 82 22.30 14.74 -1.88
C SER A 82 22.92 16.12 -2.10
N THR A 83 24.08 16.15 -2.75
CA THR A 83 24.81 17.41 -3.03
C THR A 83 23.97 18.39 -3.84
N GLY A 84 23.18 17.90 -4.80
CA GLY A 84 22.26 18.71 -5.59
C GLY A 84 21.15 19.34 -4.74
N PHE A 85 20.57 18.59 -3.81
CA PHE A 85 19.51 19.11 -2.94
C PHE A 85 20.07 20.15 -1.95
N SER A 86 21.24 19.90 -1.37
CA SER A 86 21.92 20.85 -0.49
C SER A 86 22.30 22.16 -1.19
N LYS A 87 22.56 22.15 -2.51
CA LYS A 87 22.80 23.37 -3.28
C LYS A 87 21.54 24.21 -3.43
N VAL A 88 20.42 23.59 -3.80
CA VAL A 88 19.13 24.29 -3.96
C VAL A 88 18.62 24.82 -2.61
N LEU A 89 18.81 24.07 -1.53
CA LEU A 89 18.49 24.56 -0.19
C LEU A 89 19.32 25.78 0.21
N LYS A 90 20.57 25.91 -0.24
CA LYS A 90 21.40 27.08 0.04
C LYS A 90 20.99 28.30 -0.78
N THR A 91 20.40 28.11 -1.96
CA THR A 91 19.89 29.21 -2.78
C THR A 91 18.56 29.73 -2.25
N LEU A 92 17.77 28.88 -1.59
CA LEU A 92 16.57 29.29 -0.87
C LEU A 92 16.97 30.00 0.44
N SER A 93 16.70 31.30 0.52
CA SER A 93 16.97 32.14 1.69
C SER A 93 15.71 32.86 2.18
N ALA A 94 15.81 33.65 3.26
CA ALA A 94 14.69 34.42 3.80
C ALA A 94 14.07 35.43 2.81
N GLY A 95 14.76 35.76 1.72
CA GLY A 95 14.25 36.61 0.64
C GLY A 95 13.61 35.87 -0.54
N SER A 96 13.45 34.54 -0.46
CA SER A 96 12.89 33.74 -1.58
C SER A 96 11.43 34.09 -1.83
N THR A 97 11.06 34.16 -3.10
CA THR A 97 9.69 34.44 -3.51
C THR A 97 8.77 33.23 -3.31
N ARG A 98 7.46 33.46 -3.29
CA ARG A 98 6.46 32.40 -3.21
C ARG A 98 6.59 31.45 -4.41
N GLU A 99 6.84 31.99 -5.58
CA GLU A 99 6.95 31.26 -6.85
C GLU A 99 8.15 30.29 -6.82
N GLU A 100 9.29 30.72 -6.28
CA GLU A 100 10.47 29.88 -6.09
C GLU A 100 10.21 28.74 -5.11
N LEU A 101 9.49 29.01 -4.02
CA LEU A 101 9.10 27.99 -3.04
C LEU A 101 8.10 26.97 -3.63
N LEU A 102 7.14 27.43 -4.44
CA LEU A 102 6.21 26.55 -5.14
C LEU A 102 6.94 25.68 -6.18
N ALA A 103 7.87 26.26 -6.94
CA ALA A 103 8.71 25.50 -7.87
C ALA A 103 9.54 24.44 -7.15
N PHE A 104 10.10 24.77 -5.98
CA PHE A 104 10.81 23.82 -5.14
C PHE A 104 9.91 22.65 -4.69
N LEU A 105 8.72 22.94 -4.17
CA LEU A 105 7.77 21.91 -3.73
C LEU A 105 7.27 21.04 -4.88
N GLN A 106 7.06 21.64 -6.06
CA GLN A 106 6.67 20.90 -7.25
C GLN A 106 7.77 19.94 -7.71
N GLN A 107 9.04 20.33 -7.59
CA GLN A 107 10.17 19.50 -8.00
C GLN A 107 10.54 18.41 -6.98
N TYR A 108 10.58 18.76 -5.69
CA TYR A 108 11.13 17.88 -4.65
C TYR A 108 10.06 17.22 -3.77
N GLY A 109 8.80 17.63 -3.91
CA GLY A 109 7.72 17.22 -3.02
C GLY A 109 7.78 17.92 -1.67
N SER A 110 6.79 17.62 -0.84
CA SER A 110 6.64 18.22 0.49
C SER A 110 7.22 17.36 1.62
N HIS A 111 7.43 16.06 1.37
CA HIS A 111 7.83 15.09 2.39
C HIS A 111 8.82 14.06 1.84
N TYR A 112 9.54 13.40 2.74
CA TYR A 112 10.30 12.19 2.45
C TYR A 112 9.71 11.00 3.22
N VAL A 113 9.90 9.78 2.70
CA VAL A 113 9.36 8.55 3.30
C VAL A 113 10.36 8.01 4.31
N SER A 114 10.07 8.10 5.61
CA SER A 114 10.94 7.59 6.68
C SER A 114 10.79 6.10 6.95
N GLU A 115 9.57 5.57 6.85
CA GLU A 115 9.23 4.16 6.99
C GLU A 115 8.20 3.77 5.95
N ALA A 116 8.35 2.59 5.36
CA ALA A 116 7.42 2.02 4.41
C ALA A 116 7.36 0.49 4.54
N LEU A 117 6.21 -0.07 4.17
CA LEU A 117 6.00 -1.51 4.07
C LEU A 117 6.05 -1.91 2.59
N TYR A 118 7.02 -2.73 2.24
CA TYR A 118 7.18 -3.30 0.92
C TYR A 118 6.77 -4.78 0.93
N GLY A 119 6.41 -5.29 -0.24
CA GLY A 119 6.14 -6.71 -0.45
C GLY A 119 5.22 -6.94 -1.63
N SER A 120 4.69 -8.16 -1.71
CA SER A 120 3.76 -8.57 -2.76
C SER A 120 2.35 -8.60 -2.21
N GLU A 121 1.42 -8.01 -2.96
CA GLU A 121 0.02 -7.96 -2.59
C GLU A 121 -0.87 -8.37 -3.76
N LEU A 122 -1.72 -9.36 -3.50
CA LEU A 122 -2.82 -9.72 -4.38
C LEU A 122 -4.13 -9.21 -3.75
N SER A 123 -4.88 -8.39 -4.49
CA SER A 123 -6.19 -7.93 -4.07
C SER A 123 -7.24 -8.31 -5.10
N CYS A 124 -8.22 -9.10 -4.68
CA CYS A 124 -9.33 -9.58 -5.50
C CYS A 124 -10.64 -9.01 -4.96
N SER A 125 -11.56 -8.67 -5.87
CA SER A 125 -12.92 -8.27 -5.51
C SER A 125 -13.90 -9.30 -6.05
N ILE A 126 -14.71 -9.86 -5.16
CA ILE A 126 -15.76 -10.84 -5.47
C ILE A 126 -17.07 -10.08 -5.54
N TYR A 127 -17.76 -10.17 -6.67
CA TYR A 127 -19.02 -9.50 -6.90
C TYR A 127 -20.17 -10.49 -6.75
N PHE A 128 -21.15 -10.14 -5.93
CA PHE A 128 -22.35 -10.93 -5.72
C PHE A 128 -23.57 -10.14 -6.21
N PRO A 129 -24.54 -10.82 -6.85
CA PRO A 129 -25.75 -10.17 -7.35
C PRO A 129 -26.65 -9.66 -6.20
N SER A 130 -26.58 -10.28 -5.02
CA SER A 130 -27.32 -9.83 -3.83
C SER A 130 -26.69 -10.28 -2.52
N LYS A 131 -27.12 -9.63 -1.44
CA LYS A 131 -26.82 -10.04 -0.07
C LYS A 131 -27.30 -11.46 0.24
N LYS A 132 -28.50 -11.85 -0.23
CA LYS A 132 -29.05 -13.18 0.02
C LYS A 132 -28.18 -14.29 -0.58
N VAL A 133 -27.74 -14.11 -1.83
CA VAL A 133 -26.86 -15.06 -2.52
C VAL A 133 -25.50 -15.16 -1.80
N GLN A 134 -24.92 -14.02 -1.41
CA GLN A 134 -23.66 -14.01 -0.66
C GLN A 134 -23.76 -14.80 0.65
N GLN A 135 -24.81 -14.59 1.44
CA GLN A 135 -25.02 -15.30 2.70
C GLN A 135 -25.23 -16.81 2.51
N GLN A 136 -26.00 -17.20 1.50
CA GLN A 136 -26.22 -18.62 1.18
C GLN A 136 -24.91 -19.31 0.78
N LEU A 137 -24.13 -18.71 -0.11
CA LEU A 137 -22.83 -19.24 -0.53
C LEU A 137 -21.86 -19.32 0.64
N TRP A 138 -21.82 -18.32 1.51
CA TRP A 138 -20.98 -18.32 2.70
C TRP A 138 -21.34 -19.45 3.68
N LEU A 139 -22.63 -19.63 3.97
CA LEU A 139 -23.09 -20.72 4.85
C LEU A 139 -22.84 -22.10 4.23
N GLN A 140 -22.96 -22.23 2.91
CA GLN A 140 -22.62 -23.47 2.20
C GLN A 140 -21.13 -23.77 2.28
N TYR A 141 -20.28 -22.77 2.05
CA TYR A 141 -18.82 -22.88 2.17
C TYR A 141 -18.42 -23.34 3.57
N GLN A 142 -18.94 -22.69 4.63
CA GLN A 142 -18.66 -23.06 6.02
C GLN A 142 -19.14 -24.47 6.40
N LYS A 143 -20.19 -24.99 5.76
CA LYS A 143 -20.62 -26.38 5.95
C LYS A 143 -19.68 -27.34 5.23
N GLY A 144 -19.27 -27.00 4.01
CA GLY A 144 -18.31 -27.78 3.23
C GLY A 144 -16.96 -27.92 3.93
N GLU A 145 -16.40 -26.83 4.47
CA GLU A 145 -15.12 -26.86 5.19
C GLU A 145 -15.18 -27.69 6.47
N ARG A 146 -16.30 -27.67 7.20
CA ARG A 146 -16.47 -28.43 8.46
C ARG A 146 -16.66 -29.93 8.25
N THR A 147 -16.86 -30.37 7.02
CA THR A 147 -17.06 -31.79 6.67
C THR A 147 -15.77 -32.42 6.10
N GLN A 148 -14.67 -31.66 6.05
CA GLN A 148 -13.31 -32.15 5.83
C GLN A 148 -12.56 -32.25 7.16
#